data_AF-A0A2H0YTD2-F1
#
_entry.id   AF-A0A2H0YTD2-F1
#
_cell.length_a   1.000
_cell.length_b   1.000
_cell.length_c   1.000
_cell.angle_alpha   90.00
_cell.angle_beta   90.00
_cell.angle_gamma   90.00
#
_symmetry.space_group_name_H-M   'P 1'
#
loop_
_entity.id
_entity.type
_entity.pdbx_description
1 polymer ?
#
loop_
_entity_poly.entity_id
_entity_poly.type
_entity_poly.pdbx_seq_one_letter_code
_entity_poly.pdbx_strand_id
1 'polypeptide(L)'
;MFSYRILHTFLMPLAISAIYWLIKKRWPWPLFIGWNLHILLDMFTHVGVYANEPLFPLSRFAISGMNWASAWIFIPNWIALIGIYLFFYFNHQKKQKQELTP
;
A
#
# COMPACT_ATOMS: atom_id res chain seq x y z
N MET A 1 -20.60 -1.87 -4.60
CA MET A 1 -20.18 -1.79 -3.17
C MET A 1 -19.66 -3.12 -2.63
N PHE A 2 -20.30 -4.26 -2.88
CA PHE A 2 -19.84 -5.55 -2.34
C PHE A 2 -18.43 -5.94 -2.82
N SER A 3 -18.18 -5.89 -4.13
CA SER A 3 -16.86 -6.14 -4.73
C SER A 3 -15.77 -5.24 -4.15
N TYR A 4 -16.08 -3.95 -3.97
CA TYR A 4 -15.18 -2.99 -3.33
C TYR A 4 -14.79 -3.44 -1.92
N ARG A 5 -15.76 -3.76 -1.05
CA ARG A 5 -15.50 -4.19 0.34
C ARG A 5 -14.69 -5.48 0.41
N ILE A 6 -14.96 -6.41 -0.50
CA ILE A 6 -14.18 -7.66 -0.59
C ILE A 6 -12.74 -7.41 -1.02
N LEU A 7 -12.47 -6.49 -1.94
CA LEU A 7 -11.09 -6.24 -2.37
C LEU A 7 -10.26 -5.49 -1.32
N HIS A 8 -10.93 -4.82 -0.37
CA HIS A 8 -10.29 -4.04 0.70
C HIS A 8 -10.33 -4.75 2.08
N THR A 9 -10.58 -6.06 2.11
CA THR A 9 -10.46 -6.87 3.33
C THR A 9 -9.09 -7.55 3.43
N PHE A 10 -8.58 -7.73 4.65
CA PHE A 10 -7.39 -8.56 4.91
C PHE A 10 -7.58 -10.04 4.54
N LEU A 11 -8.82 -10.53 4.41
CA LEU A 11 -9.07 -11.91 4.01
C LEU A 11 -8.67 -12.15 2.54
N MET A 12 -8.82 -11.17 1.65
CA MET A 12 -8.49 -11.36 0.23
C MET A 12 -7.00 -11.52 -0.06
N PRO A 13 -6.08 -10.64 0.40
CA PRO A 13 -4.66 -10.85 0.21
C PRO A 13 -4.18 -12.12 0.90
N LEU A 14 -4.75 -12.49 2.06
CA LEU A 14 -4.46 -13.76 2.71
C LEU A 14 -4.88 -14.95 1.82
N ALA A 15 -6.12 -14.95 1.29
CA ALA A 15 -6.63 -16.02 0.45
C ALA A 15 -5.79 -16.18 -0.84
N ILE A 16 -5.50 -15.08 -1.54
CA ILE A 16 -4.70 -15.09 -2.77
C ILE A 16 -3.26 -15.55 -2.47
N SER A 17 -2.67 -15.08 -1.37
CA SER A 17 -1.31 -15.48 -0.97
C SER A 17 -1.25 -16.95 -0.56
N ALA A 18 -2.28 -17.45 0.11
CA ALA A 18 -2.40 -18.85 0.47
C ALA A 18 -2.56 -19.75 -0.77
N ILE A 19 -3.40 -19.36 -1.73
CA ILE A 19 -3.55 -20.09 -3.00
C ILE A 19 -2.22 -20.12 -3.75
N TYR A 20 -1.54 -18.98 -3.87
CA TYR A 20 -0.22 -18.91 -4.49
C TYR A 20 0.78 -19.83 -3.78
N TRP A 21 0.79 -19.82 -2.44
CA TRP A 21 1.65 -20.69 -1.65
C TRP A 21 1.32 -22.17 -1.83
N LEU A 22 0.05 -22.56 -1.95
CA LEU A 22 -0.32 -23.96 -2.21
C LEU A 22 0.24 -24.47 -3.55
N ILE A 23 0.26 -23.62 -4.57
CA ILE A 23 0.73 -23.93 -5.93
C ILE A 23 2.26 -23.89 -6.02
N LYS A 24 2.88 -22.83 -5.49
CA LYS A 24 4.32 -22.54 -5.66
C LYS A 24 5.19 -22.92 -4.47
N LYS A 25 4.59 -23.34 -3.36
CA LYS A 25 5.25 -23.67 -2.08
C LYS A 25 6.16 -22.56 -1.54
N ARG A 26 5.92 -21.32 -1.97
CA ARG A 26 6.65 -20.11 -1.56
C ARG A 26 5.66 -19.02 -1.24
N TRP A 27 5.84 -18.36 -0.09
CA TRP A 27 4.96 -17.28 0.31
C TRP A 27 5.29 -16.00 -0.48
N PRO A 28 4.30 -15.32 -1.10
CA PRO A 28 4.53 -14.12 -1.87
C PRO A 28 4.58 -12.89 -0.95
N TRP A 29 5.63 -12.80 -0.13
CA TRP A 29 5.80 -11.74 0.87
C TRP A 29 5.54 -10.31 0.35
N PRO A 30 6.06 -9.89 -0.82
CA PRO A 30 5.83 -8.53 -1.29
C PRO A 30 4.35 -8.25 -1.58
N LEU A 31 3.63 -9.22 -2.13
CA LEU A 31 2.20 -9.09 -2.42
C LEU A 31 1.40 -9.07 -1.12
N PHE A 32 1.68 -10.00 -0.20
CA PHE A 32 0.96 -10.06 1.06
C PHE A 32 1.18 -8.79 1.89
N ILE A 33 2.43 -8.40 2.12
CA ILE A 33 2.75 -7.24 2.95
C ILE A 33 2.27 -5.95 2.27
N GLY A 34 2.54 -5.77 0.97
CA GLY A 34 2.16 -4.55 0.25
C GLY A 34 0.64 -4.34 0.23
N TRP A 35 -0.13 -5.41 -0.01
CA TRP A 35 -1.59 -5.32 -0.05
C TRP A 35 -2.19 -5.11 1.35
N ASN A 36 -1.71 -5.82 2.38
CA ASN A 36 -2.17 -5.57 3.75
C ASN A 36 -1.80 -4.16 4.22
N LEU A 37 -0.61 -3.66 3.87
CA LEU A 37 -0.22 -2.29 4.19
C LEU A 37 -1.14 -1.27 3.52
N HIS A 38 -1.48 -1.47 2.25
CA HIS A 38 -2.47 -0.64 1.56
C HIS A 38 -3.83 -0.63 2.27
N ILE A 39 -4.38 -1.80 2.63
CA ILE A 39 -5.65 -1.91 3.36
C ILE A 39 -5.59 -1.19 4.71
N LEU A 40 -4.45 -1.30 5.41
CA LEU A 40 -4.23 -0.62 6.69
C LEU A 40 -4.21 0.91 6.53
N LEU A 41 -3.54 1.43 5.50
CA LEU A 41 -3.55 2.86 5.20
C LEU A 41 -4.96 3.34 4.83
N ASP A 42 -5.71 2.53 4.09
CA ASP A 42 -7.08 2.81 3.67
C ASP A 42 -8.06 2.95 4.84
N MET A 43 -7.77 2.31 5.99
CA MET A 43 -8.55 2.53 7.22
C MET A 43 -8.50 3.99 7.70
N PHE A 44 -7.43 4.72 7.37
CA PHE A 44 -7.24 6.11 7.79
C PHE A 44 -7.47 7.12 6.67
N THR A 45 -7.50 6.69 5.40
CA THR A 45 -7.57 7.58 4.22
C THR A 45 -8.94 7.57 3.52
N HIS A 46 -9.87 6.71 3.94
CA HIS A 46 -11.23 6.67 3.43
C HIS A 46 -12.28 7.09 4.46
N VAL A 47 -13.33 7.75 3.96
CA VAL A 47 -14.42 8.32 4.76
C VAL A 47 -15.80 7.98 4.18
N GLY A 48 -16.82 8.05 5.04
CA GLY A 48 -18.22 7.91 4.65
C GLY A 48 -18.52 6.54 4.03
N VAL A 49 -19.17 6.55 2.87
CA VAL A 49 -19.62 5.33 2.16
C VAL A 49 -18.45 4.45 1.70
N TYR A 50 -17.24 5.02 1.59
CA TYR A 50 -16.02 4.34 1.19
C TYR A 50 -15.14 3.94 2.37
N ALA A 51 -15.55 4.19 3.61
CA ALA A 51 -14.79 3.81 4.80
C ALA A 51 -14.46 2.32 4.76
N ASN A 52 -13.19 2.00 5.01
CA ASN A 52 -12.70 0.65 4.84
C ASN A 52 -13.19 -0.28 5.96
N GLU A 53 -13.67 -1.46 5.59
CA GLU A 53 -14.09 -2.53 6.50
C GLU A 53 -13.08 -3.70 6.38
N PRO A 54 -11.93 -3.63 7.08
CA PRO A 54 -10.82 -4.56 6.88
C PRO A 54 -11.17 -6.04 7.12
N LEU A 55 -12.26 -6.30 7.86
CA LEU A 55 -12.71 -7.64 8.23
C LEU A 55 -14.02 -8.05 7.55
N PHE A 56 -14.48 -7.32 6.53
CA PHE A 56 -15.68 -7.71 5.80
C PHE A 56 -15.51 -9.10 5.14
N PRO A 57 -16.53 -10.00 5.19
CA PRO A 57 -17.88 -9.84 5.73
C PRO A 57 -18.03 -10.23 7.21
N LEU A 58 -16.96 -10.66 7.88
CA LEU A 58 -17.00 -11.11 9.28
C LEU A 58 -17.33 -9.97 10.24
N SER A 59 -16.90 -8.74 9.92
CA SER A 59 -17.23 -7.54 10.69
C SER A 59 -17.41 -6.34 9.78
N ARG A 60 -18.29 -5.42 10.20
CA ARG A 60 -18.52 -4.11 9.58
C ARG A 60 -17.81 -2.98 10.33
N PHE A 61 -16.81 -3.32 11.15
CA PHE A 61 -15.98 -2.32 11.81
C PHE A 61 -15.26 -1.49 10.75
N ALA A 62 -15.47 -0.19 10.80
CA ALA A 62 -14.79 0.78 9.96
C ALA A 62 -14.36 1.97 10.81
N ILE A 63 -13.20 2.52 10.49
CA ILE A 63 -12.72 3.77 11.06
C ILE A 63 -13.03 4.86 10.02
N SER A 64 -13.70 5.94 10.45
CA SER A 64 -13.86 7.11 9.59
C SER A 64 -12.59 7.93 9.67
N GLY A 65 -11.73 7.78 8.66
CA GLY A 65 -10.44 8.47 8.58
C GLY A 65 -10.55 9.91 8.07
N MET A 66 -9.51 10.37 7.38
CA MET A 66 -9.48 11.61 6.62
C MET A 66 -9.56 11.29 5.13
N ASN A 67 -10.26 12.09 4.33
CA ASN A 67 -10.31 11.88 2.88
C ASN A 67 -8.89 11.93 2.28
N TRP A 68 -8.50 10.90 1.54
CA TRP A 68 -7.21 10.80 0.84
C TRP A 68 -6.90 12.01 -0.06
N ALA A 69 -7.93 12.62 -0.66
CA ALA A 69 -7.79 13.81 -1.49
C ALA A 69 -7.56 15.11 -0.67
N SER A 70 -7.55 15.03 0.66
CA SER A 70 -7.19 16.14 1.53
C SER A 70 -5.77 16.62 1.22
N ALA A 71 -5.60 17.94 1.13
CA ALA A 71 -4.29 18.55 0.92
C ALA A 71 -3.26 18.10 1.98
N TRP A 72 -3.71 17.82 3.21
CA TRP A 72 -2.89 17.34 4.32
C TRP A 72 -2.26 15.97 4.08
N ILE A 73 -2.89 15.11 3.26
CA ILE A 73 -2.35 13.80 2.91
C ILE A 73 -1.65 13.87 1.56
N PHE A 74 -2.31 14.50 0.57
CA PHE A 74 -1.82 14.57 -0.79
C PHE A 74 -0.46 15.26 -0.91
N ILE A 75 -0.32 16.46 -0.32
CA ILE A 75 0.90 17.28 -0.49
C ILE A 75 2.13 16.59 0.14
N PRO A 76 2.11 16.15 1.42
CA PRO A 76 3.27 15.47 1.99
C PRO A 76 3.64 14.18 1.24
N ASN A 77 2.65 13.46 0.72
CA ASN A 77 2.89 12.22 -0.02
C ASN A 77 3.65 12.49 -1.33
N TRP A 78 3.26 13.52 -2.08
CA TRP A 78 3.99 13.94 -3.28
C TRP A 78 5.38 14.48 -2.98
N ILE A 79 5.53 15.27 -1.91
CA ILE A 79 6.84 15.77 -1.47
C ILE A 79 7.77 14.60 -1.12
N ALA A 80 7.27 13.60 -0.38
CA ALA A 80 8.04 12.41 -0.02
C ALA A 80 8.47 11.61 -1.26
N LEU A 81 7.55 11.39 -2.22
CA LEU A 81 7.88 10.70 -3.47
C LEU A 81 8.96 11.45 -4.25
N ILE A 82 8.77 12.75 -4.48
CA ILE A 82 9.76 13.58 -5.19
C ILE A 82 11.12 13.52 -4.46
N GLY A 83 11.13 13.66 -3.14
CA GLY A 83 12.34 13.57 -2.33
C GLY A 83 13.08 12.24 -2.47
N ILE A 84 12.35 11.11 -2.43
CA ILE A 84 12.92 9.77 -2.61
C ILE A 84 13.52 9.61 -4.01
N TYR A 85 12.80 10.03 -5.06
CA TYR A 85 13.30 9.95 -6.43
C TYR A 85 14.54 10.83 -6.65
N LEU A 86 14.55 12.04 -6.11
CA LEU A 86 15.73 12.92 -6.14
C LEU A 86 16.91 12.29 -5.40
N PHE A 87 16.68 11.72 -4.22
CA PHE A 87 17.72 11.03 -3.44
C PHE A 87 18.35 9.89 -4.24
N PHE A 88 17.54 9.03 -4.86
CA PHE A 88 18.05 7.94 -5.70
C PHE A 88 18.79 8.46 -6.92
N TYR A 89 18.24 9.47 -7.61
CA TYR A 89 18.87 10.07 -8.77
C TYR A 89 20.27 10.63 -8.46
N PHE A 90 20.40 11.42 -7.38
CA PHE A 90 21.69 12.00 -7.00
C PHE A 90 22.69 10.96 -6.50
N ASN A 91 22.24 9.91 -5.78
CA ASN A 91 23.13 8.83 -5.35
C ASN A 91 23.62 7.97 -6.50
N HIS A 92 22.77 7.75 -7.52
CA HIS A 92 23.16 7.04 -8.72
C HIS A 92 24.22 7.82 -9.52
N GLN A 93 24.05 9.15 -9.65
CA GLN A 93 25.06 10.01 -10.28
C GLN A 93 26.41 10.01 -9.56
N LYS A 94 26.40 9.99 -8.22
CA LYS A 94 27.64 9.93 -7.43
C LYS A 94 28.41 8.62 -7.67
N LYS A 95 27.70 7.49 -7.71
CA LYS A 95 28.32 6.18 -8.00
C LYS A 95 28.93 6.14 -9.41
N GLN A 96 28.20 6.62 -10.42
CA GLN A 96 28.73 6.68 -11.79
C GLN A 96 29.98 7.56 -11.91
N LYS A 97 30.01 8.71 -11.23
CA LYS A 97 31.20 9.57 -11.23
C LYS A 97 32.41 8.93 -10.54
N GLN A 98 32.19 8.15 -9.48
CA GLN A 98 33.27 7.42 -8.79
C GLN A 98 33.84 6.26 -9.62
N GLU A 99 33.01 5.57 -10.42
CA GLU A 99 33.46 4.51 -11.33
C GLU A 99 34.25 5.02 -12.55
N LEU A 100 34.12 6.31 -12.89
CA LEU A 100 34.77 6.96 -14.05
C LEU A 100 36.08 7.70 -13.72
N THR A 101 36.43 7.85 -12.43
CA THR A 101 37.74 8.37 -11.99
C THR A 101 38.65 7.21 -11.56
N PRO A 102 39.74 6.91 -12.30
CA PRO A 102 40.72 5.90 -11.91
C PRO A 102 41.58 6.32 -10.71
#